data_AF-A0A2P6R349-F1
#
_entry.id   AF-A0A2P6R349-F1
#
_cell.length_a   1.000
_cell.length_b   1.000
_cell.length_c   1.000
_cell.angle_alpha   90.00
_cell.angle_beta   90.00
_cell.angle_gamma   90.00
#
_symmetry.space_group_name_H-M   'P 1'
#
loop_
_entity.id
_entity.type
_entity.pdbx_description
1 polymer ?
#
loop_
_entity_poly.entity_id
_entity_poly.type
_entity_poly.pdbx_seq_one_letter_code
_entity_poly.pdbx_strand_id
1 'polypeptide(L)'
;MRNWVAWSNVMELFSSTAEPDLVCQTAIVSACAKCGDVDYARQLFDEMPERDPIAWNAMIAGYAQCGKSREALGLFHLMQMEGE
;
A
#
# COMPACT_ATOMS: atom_id res chain seq x y z
N MET A 1 3.75 -15.92 -10.65
CA MET A 1 4.04 -16.62 -9.38
C MET A 1 4.22 -15.54 -8.34
N ARG A 2 3.27 -15.42 -7.41
CA ARG A 2 3.19 -14.37 -6.38
C ARG A 2 4.35 -14.55 -5.40
N ASN A 3 5.11 -13.49 -5.11
CA ASN A 3 6.17 -13.52 -4.12
C ASN A 3 5.55 -13.51 -2.72
N TRP A 4 5.18 -14.70 -2.21
CA TRP A 4 4.67 -14.95 -0.86
C TRP A 4 5.66 -14.59 0.27
N VAL A 5 6.85 -14.10 -0.07
CA VAL A 5 7.98 -13.89 0.85
C VAL A 5 7.99 -12.49 1.47
N ALA A 6 7.43 -11.47 0.80
CA ALA A 6 7.27 -10.15 1.40
C ALA A 6 6.14 -10.16 2.45
N TRP A 7 5.04 -10.85 2.13
CA TRP A 7 3.97 -11.09 3.10
C TRP A 7 4.34 -12.06 4.19
N SER A 8 5.26 -13.01 4.01
CA SER A 8 5.60 -13.92 5.10
C SER A 8 6.17 -13.20 6.31
N ASN A 9 7.00 -12.17 6.13
CA ASN A 9 7.59 -11.43 7.24
C ASN A 9 6.55 -10.54 7.96
N VAL A 10 5.60 -9.99 7.20
CA VAL A 10 4.49 -9.20 7.74
C VAL A 10 3.47 -10.13 8.42
N MET A 11 3.17 -11.28 7.80
CA MET A 11 2.32 -12.34 8.34
C MET A 11 2.91 -12.98 9.58
N GLU A 12 4.22 -13.06 9.77
CA GLU A 12 4.85 -13.58 11.00
C GLU A 12 4.59 -12.65 12.21
N LEU A 13 4.45 -11.34 11.97
CA LEU A 13 3.97 -10.38 12.97
C LEU A 13 2.45 -10.49 13.21
N PHE A 14 1.69 -10.88 12.18
CA PHE A 14 0.23 -11.03 12.25
C PHE A 14 -0.24 -12.45 12.60
N SER A 15 0.63 -13.47 12.67
CA SER A 15 0.24 -14.89 12.79
C SER A 15 -0.44 -15.27 14.11
N SER A 16 -0.56 -14.34 15.06
CA SER A 16 -1.37 -14.53 16.27
C SER A 16 -2.80 -13.96 16.17
N THR A 17 -3.16 -13.30 15.06
CA THR A 17 -4.49 -12.73 14.82
C THR A 17 -4.98 -13.09 13.42
N ALA A 18 -6.29 -13.34 13.27
CA ALA A 18 -6.96 -13.64 11.99
C ALA A 18 -6.58 -12.63 10.89
N GLU A 19 -6.69 -13.03 9.61
CA GLU A 19 -6.35 -12.24 8.42
C GLU A 19 -6.47 -10.72 8.66
N PRO A 20 -5.39 -9.93 8.47
CA PRO A 20 -5.41 -8.53 8.87
C PRO A 20 -6.51 -7.81 8.10
N ASP A 21 -7.41 -7.17 8.83
CA ASP A 21 -8.53 -6.45 8.23
C ASP A 21 -8.02 -5.35 7.29
N LEU A 22 -8.86 -4.94 6.32
CA LEU A 22 -8.54 -3.90 5.34
C LEU A 22 -8.05 -2.61 6.01
N VAL A 23 -8.60 -2.28 7.19
CA VAL A 23 -8.25 -1.07 7.95
C VAL A 23 -6.80 -1.16 8.46
N CYS A 24 -6.38 -2.31 8.99
CA CYS A 24 -5.02 -2.58 9.41
C CYS A 24 -4.04 -2.45 8.23
N GLN A 25 -4.36 -3.05 7.08
CA GLN A 25 -3.51 -2.99 5.89
C GLN A 25 -3.34 -1.54 5.38
N THR A 26 -4.46 -0.81 5.25
CA THR A 26 -4.46 0.62 4.88
C THR A 26 -3.67 1.48 5.87
N ALA A 27 -3.77 1.20 7.17
CA ALA A 27 -3.03 1.93 8.20
C ALA A 27 -1.51 1.74 8.07
N ILE A 28 -1.05 0.53 7.77
CA ILE A 28 0.38 0.22 7.60
C ILE A 28 0.93 0.92 6.35
N VAL A 29 0.25 0.79 5.21
CA VAL A 29 0.62 1.50 3.97
C VAL A 29 0.73 3.01 4.23
N SER A 30 -0.26 3.57 4.91
CA SER A 30 -0.29 4.99 5.26
C SER A 30 0.88 5.40 6.17
N ALA A 31 1.24 4.58 7.14
CA ALA A 31 2.35 4.85 8.04
C ALA A 31 3.69 4.81 7.28
N CYS A 32 3.93 3.76 6.49
CA CYS A 32 5.15 3.60 5.70
C CYS A 32 5.33 4.74 4.69
N ALA A 33 4.26 5.11 3.97
CA ALA A 33 4.28 6.22 3.01
C ALA A 33 4.61 7.57 3.69
N LYS A 34 4.02 7.85 4.86
CA LYS A 34 4.29 9.08 5.63
C LYS A 34 5.69 9.12 6.24
N CYS A 35 6.26 7.97 6.58
CA CYS A 35 7.64 7.87 7.08
C CYS A 35 8.69 7.98 5.97
N GLY A 36 8.28 8.14 4.70
CA GLY A 36 9.17 8.30 3.56
C GLY A 36 9.67 6.98 2.97
N ASP A 37 9.26 5.83 3.52
CA ASP A 37 9.52 4.51 2.95
C ASP A 37 8.44 4.14 1.94
N VAL A 38 8.35 4.96 0.89
CA VAL A 38 7.32 4.84 -0.15
C VAL A 38 7.48 3.56 -0.98
N ASP A 39 8.69 3.01 -1.05
CA ASP A 39 8.96 1.79 -1.81
C ASP A 39 8.45 0.56 -1.07
N TYR A 40 8.63 0.48 0.26
CA TYR A 40 8.00 -0.55 1.06
C TYR A 40 6.47 -0.39 1.13
N ALA A 41 5.98 0.84 1.28
CA ALA A 41 4.55 1.12 1.22
C ALA A 41 3.90 0.64 -0.09
N ARG A 42 4.60 0.82 -1.22
CA ARG A 42 4.17 0.33 -2.54
C ARG A 42 4.07 -1.19 -2.58
N GLN A 43 5.05 -1.90 -2.05
CA GLN A 43 5.03 -3.37 -2.01
C GLN A 43 3.78 -3.88 -1.29
N LEU A 44 3.54 -3.38 -0.07
CA LEU A 44 2.35 -3.72 0.70
C LEU A 44 1.07 -3.38 -0.08
N PHE A 45 1.01 -2.19 -0.67
CA PHE A 45 -0.13 -1.74 -1.45
C PHE A 45 -0.37 -2.60 -2.70
N ASP A 46 0.67 -3.09 -3.39
CA ASP A 46 0.56 -4.04 -4.54
C ASP A 46 -0.04 -5.40 -4.15
N GLU A 47 0.10 -5.77 -2.88
CA GLU A 47 -0.26 -7.09 -2.42
C GLU A 47 -1.59 -7.12 -1.65
N MET A 48 -2.16 -5.95 -1.35
CA MET A 48 -3.53 -5.83 -0.84
C MET A 48 -4.53 -6.49 -1.81
N PRO A 49 -5.42 -7.37 -1.32
CA PRO A 49 -6.45 -8.00 -2.16
C PRO A 49 -7.54 -7.02 -2.59
N GLU A 50 -7.83 -6.03 -1.74
CA GLU A 50 -8.77 -4.93 -1.95
C GLU A 50 -8.11 -3.63 -1.47
N ARG A 51 -8.35 -2.52 -2.16
CA ARG A 51 -7.77 -1.20 -1.84
C ARG A 51 -8.90 -0.20 -1.74
N ASP A 52 -9.06 0.39 -0.57
CA ASP A 52 -10.01 1.47 -0.36
C ASP A 52 -9.44 2.82 -0.83
N PRO A 53 -10.27 3.87 -0.99
CA PRO A 53 -9.81 5.20 -1.36
C PRO A 53 -8.73 5.76 -0.42
N ILE A 54 -8.71 5.32 0.85
CA ILE A 54 -7.72 5.76 1.83
C ILE A 54 -6.33 5.23 1.46
N ALA A 55 -6.21 3.94 1.11
CA ALA A 55 -4.95 3.34 0.69
C ALA A 55 -4.40 3.97 -0.60
N TRP A 56 -5.26 4.23 -1.59
CA TRP A 56 -4.89 4.94 -2.82
C TRP A 56 -4.32 6.34 -2.52
N ASN A 57 -5.07 7.13 -1.75
CA ASN A 57 -4.68 8.50 -1.41
C ASN A 57 -3.37 8.53 -0.60
N ALA A 58 -3.19 7.58 0.31
CA ALA A 58 -1.95 7.45 1.08
C ALA A 58 -0.73 7.22 0.18
N MET A 59 -0.83 6.32 -0.80
CA MET A 59 0.27 6.05 -1.73
C MET A 59 0.54 7.21 -2.69
N ILE A 60 -0.51 7.82 -3.25
CA ILE A 60 -0.37 8.99 -4.14
C ILE A 60 0.33 10.14 -3.39
N ALA A 61 -0.11 10.42 -2.16
CA ALA A 61 0.48 11.44 -1.32
C ALA A 61 1.93 11.11 -0.93
N GLY A 62 2.22 9.84 -0.62
CA GLY A 62 3.58 9.36 -0.35
C GLY A 62 4.53 9.60 -1.52
N TYR A 63 4.12 9.22 -2.73
CA TYR A 63 4.90 9.48 -3.94
C TYR A 63 5.13 10.98 -4.19
N ALA A 64 4.09 11.80 -4.02
CA ALA A 64 4.20 13.24 -4.16
C ALA A 64 5.20 13.85 -3.16
N GLN A 65 5.16 13.42 -1.89
CA GLN A 65 6.06 13.89 -0.84
C GLN A 65 7.52 13.47 -1.07
N CYS A 66 7.75 12.30 -1.68
CA CYS A 66 9.08 11.84 -2.06
C CYS A 66 9.59 12.42 -3.40
N GLY A 67 8.85 13.34 -4.03
CA GLY A 67 9.22 13.92 -5.34
C GLY A 67 9.06 12.97 -6.53
N LYS A 68 8.37 11.83 -6.34
CA LYS A 68 8.08 10.81 -7.36
C LYS A 68 6.77 11.13 -8.08
N SER A 69 6.69 12.31 -8.69
CA SER A 69 5.43 12.84 -9.26
C SER A 69 4.87 12.01 -10.42
N ARG A 70 5.72 11.33 -11.19
CA ARG A 70 5.28 10.49 -12.31
C ARG A 70 4.54 9.24 -11.80
N GLU A 71 5.07 8.64 -10.74
CA GLU A 71 4.50 7.49 -10.06
C GLU A 71 3.17 7.87 -9.39
N ALA A 72 3.11 9.05 -8.75
CA ALA A 72 1.87 9.57 -8.18
C ALA A 72 0.76 9.72 -9.24
N LEU A 73 1.07 10.32 -10.40
CA LEU A 73 0.11 10.48 -11.49
C LEU A 73 -0.29 9.15 -12.14
N GLY A 74 0.68 8.24 -12.33
CA GLY A 74 0.40 6.90 -12.83
C GLY A 74 -0.52 6.13 -11.91
N LEU A 75 -0.32 6.25 -10.60
CA LEU A 75 -1.15 5.59 -9.60
C LEU A 75 -2.55 6.20 -9.52
N PHE A 76 -2.67 7.52 -9.63
CA PHE A 76 -3.98 8.19 -9.73
C PHE A 76 -4.76 7.75 -10.97
N HIS A 77 -4.10 7.58 -12.11
CA HIS A 77 -4.77 7.08 -13.31
C HIS A 77 -5.25 5.63 -13.12
N LEU A 78 -4.44 4.78 -12.48
CA LEU A 78 -4.84 3.41 -12.17
C LEU A 78 -6.05 3.37 -11.24
N MET A 79 -6.07 4.19 -10.19
CA MET A 79 -7.22 4.35 -9.28
C MET A 79 -8.52 4.63 -10.06
N GLN A 80 -8.49 5.62 -10.97
CA GLN A 80 -9.65 5.97 -11.80
C GLN A 80 -10.10 4.84 -12.74
N MET A 81 -9.16 4.03 -13.23
CA MET A 81 -9.47 2.87 -14.08
C MET A 81 -10.10 1.73 -13.31
N GLU A 82 -9.74 1.55 -12.03
CA GLU A 82 -10.32 0.55 -11.13
C GLU A 82 -11.68 1.00 -10.55
N GLY A 83 -12.08 2.25 -10.78
CA GLY A 83 -13.39 2.79 -10.41
C GLY A 83 -13.43 3.40 -9.01
N GLU A 84 -12.26 3.75 -8.46
CA GLU A 84 -12.09 4.45 -7.18
C GLU A 84 -11.91 5.96 -7.35
#